data_AF-A0A1F3BJC7-F1
#
_entry.id   AF-A0A1F3BJC7-F1
#
_cell.length_a   1.000
_cell.length_b   1.000
_cell.length_c   1.000
_cell.angle_alpha   90.00
_cell.angle_beta   90.00
_cell.angle_gamma   90.00
#
_symmetry.space_group_name_H-M   'P 1'
#
loop_
_entity.id
_entity.type
_entity.pdbx_description
1 polymer ?
#
loop_
_entity_poly.entity_id
_entity_poly.type
_entity_poly.pdbx_seq_one_letter_code
_entity_poly.pdbx_strand_id
1 'polypeptide(L)' 'MSRPDLLSGEPVFEGTRIAVRFVGERARKGESATALLEDYPALGAEDLEFARMFVALGRPPGRPRKKLKFVHGDG' A
#
# COMPACT_ATOMS: atom_id res chain seq x y z
N MET A 1 -7.00 4.02 -6.91
CA MET A 1 -6.41 4.70 -8.08
C MET A 1 -5.05 5.25 -7.69
N SER A 2 -3.99 5.09 -8.51
CA SER A 2 -2.70 5.73 -8.23
C SER A 2 -2.79 7.23 -8.53
N ARG A 3 -2.35 8.09 -7.61
CA ARG A 3 -2.19 9.53 -7.81
C ARG A 3 -0.73 9.82 -8.16
N PRO A 4 -0.34 9.82 -9.46
CA PRO A 4 1.07 9.91 -9.86
C PRO A 4 1.74 11.21 -9.45
N ASP A 5 0.95 12.25 -9.20
CA ASP A 5 1.35 13.56 -8.67
C ASP A 5 1.76 13.53 -7.18
N LEU A 6 1.46 12.44 -6.46
CA LEU A 6 1.72 12.34 -5.02
C LEU A 6 2.63 11.16 -4.73
N LEU A 7 3.76 11.46 -4.07
CA LEU A 7 4.79 10.50 -3.71
C LEU A 7 5.17 9.56 -4.89
N SER A 8 5.27 10.11 -6.10
CA SER A 8 5.60 9.38 -7.32
C SER A 8 4.67 8.19 -7.62
N GLY A 9 3.39 8.30 -7.26
CA GLY A 9 2.38 7.26 -7.47
C GLY A 9 2.30 6.22 -6.35
N GLU A 10 3.01 6.41 -5.23
CA GLU A 10 2.85 5.57 -4.04
C GLU A 10 1.41 5.70 -3.50
N PRO A 11 0.75 4.59 -3.12
CA PRO A 11 -0.54 4.65 -2.45
C PRO A 11 -0.48 5.45 -1.13
N VAL A 12 -1.41 6.39 -0.97
CA VAL A 12 -1.58 7.23 0.22
C VAL A 12 -2.99 7.08 0.77
N PHE A 13 -3.17 7.32 2.07
CA PHE A 13 -4.50 7.41 2.66
C PHE A 13 -5.26 8.63 2.13
N GLU A 14 -6.56 8.49 1.93
CA GLU A 14 -7.40 9.54 1.37
C GLU A 14 -7.33 10.82 2.21
N GLY A 15 -7.32 11.98 1.55
CA GLY A 15 -7.20 13.28 2.24
C GLY A 15 -5.81 13.56 2.85
N THR A 16 -4.88 12.60 2.81
CA THR A 16 -3.54 12.75 3.39
C THR A 16 -2.43 12.67 2.33
N ARG A 17 -1.21 12.99 2.77
CA ARG A 17 0.04 12.64 2.07
C ARG A 17 0.80 11.52 2.79
N ILE A 18 0.12 10.73 3.61
CA ILE A 18 0.71 9.66 4.40
C ILE A 18 0.72 8.39 3.54
N ALA A 19 1.90 7.83 3.29
CA ALA A 19 2.03 6.61 2.49
C ALA A 19 1.54 5.38 3.25
N VAL A 20 0.69 4.58 2.60
CA VAL A 20 0.17 3.32 3.17
C VAL A 20 1.31 2.38 3.53
N ARG A 21 2.30 2.25 2.64
CA ARG A 21 3.49 1.42 2.88
C ARG A 21 4.31 1.89 4.08
N PHE A 22 4.45 3.19 4.26
CA PHE A 22 5.25 3.74 5.35
C PHE A 22 4.66 3.37 6.72
N VAL A 23 3.35 3.57 6.88
CA VAL A 23 2.63 3.19 8.10
C VAL A 23 2.63 1.66 8.28
N GLY A 24 2.40 0.91 7.20
CA GLY A 24 2.39 -0.56 7.25
C GLY A 24 3.73 -1.16 7.67
N GLU A 25 4.86 -0.62 7.18
CA GLU A 25 6.19 -1.06 7.58
C GLU A 25 6.49 -0.74 9.06
N ARG A 26 6.03 0.41 9.58
CA ARG A 26 6.13 0.75 11.00
C ARG A 26 5.33 -0.22 11.87
N ALA A 27 4.08 -0.48 11.51
CA ALA A 27 3.25 -1.46 12.18
C ALA A 27 3.84 -2.88 12.13
N ARG A 28 4.44 -3.28 11.00
CA ARG A 28 5.14 -4.58 10.88
C ARG A 28 6.39 -4.68 11.76
N LYS A 29 7.07 -3.57 12.02
CA LYS A 29 8.22 -3.48 12.94
C LYS A 29 7.83 -3.54 14.43
N GLY A 30 6.54 -3.65 14.74
CA GLY A 30 6.04 -3.82 16.11
C GLY A 30 5.63 -2.51 16.79
N GLU A 31 5.52 -1.42 16.05
CA GLU A 31 4.96 -0.18 16.60
C GLU A 31 3.47 -0.36 16.92
N SER A 32 3.05 0.13 18.09
CA SER A 32 1.68 -0.08 18.57
C SER A 32 0.67 0.75 17.79
N ALA A 33 -0.55 0.25 17.68
CA ALA A 33 -1.64 0.98 17.02
C ALA A 33 -1.89 2.35 17.69
N THR A 34 -1.84 2.41 19.03
CA THR A 34 -2.00 3.65 19.78
C THR A 34 -0.95 4.69 19.40
N ALA A 35 0.33 4.32 19.39
CA ALA A 35 1.41 5.23 19.02
C ALA A 35 1.27 5.73 17.57
N LEU A 36 0.89 4.84 16.65
CA LEU A 36 0.64 5.22 15.26
C LEU A 36 -0.55 6.17 15.10
N LEU A 37 -1.62 6.01 15.87
CA LEU A 37 -2.78 6.91 15.84
C LEU A 37 -2.49 8.26 16.50
N GLU A 38 -1.62 8.29 17.52
CA GLU A 38 -1.11 9.54 18.12
C GLU A 38 -0.25 10.33 17.12
N ASP A 39 0.66 9.65 16.41
CA ASP A 39 1.49 10.24 15.35
C ASP A 39 0.66 10.70 14.14
N TYR A 40 -0.40 9.96 13.80
CA TYR A 40 -1.24 10.17 12.61
C TYR A 40 -2.72 10.24 12.97
N PRO A 41 -3.17 11.36 13.58
CA PRO A 41 -4.55 11.50 14.08
C PRO A 41 -5.62 11.54 12.98
N ALA A 42 -5.21 11.62 11.70
CA ALA A 42 -6.10 11.52 10.55
C ALA A 42 -6.43 10.07 10.15
N LEU A 43 -5.77 9.07 10.75
CA LEU A 43 -5.97 7.65 10.45
C LEU A 43 -6.86 6.98 11.49
N GLY A 44 -7.55 5.93 11.08
CA GLY A 44 -8.31 5.04 11.95
C GLY A 44 -7.64 3.68 12.17
N ALA A 45 -8.24 2.86 13.04
CA ALA A 45 -7.79 1.49 13.27
C ALA A 45 -7.83 0.64 11.98
N GLU A 46 -8.87 0.81 11.15
CA GLU A 46 -9.01 0.10 9.87
C GLU A 46 -7.90 0.45 8.88
N ASP A 47 -7.44 1.71 8.88
CA ASP A 47 -6.30 2.15 8.05
C ASP A 47 -5.00 1.43 8.45
N LEU A 48 -4.78 1.25 9.76
CA LEU A 48 -3.60 0.54 10.26
C LEU A 48 -3.63 -0.94 9.89
N GLU A 49 -4.79 -1.60 10.04
CA GLU A 49 -4.95 -3.00 9.66
C GLU A 49 -4.78 -3.18 8.15
N PHE A 50 -5.36 -2.29 7.34
CA PHE A 50 -5.14 -2.28 5.89
C PHE A 50 -3.66 -2.10 5.54
N ALA A 51 -2.97 -1.15 6.18
CA ALA A 51 -1.56 -0.89 5.93
C ALA A 51 -0.67 -2.10 6.25
N ARG A 52 -0.94 -2.80 7.35
CA ARG A 52 -0.26 -4.05 7.73
C ARG A 52 -0.46 -5.13 6.66
N MET A 53 -1.70 -5.32 6.21
CA MET A 53 -2.00 -6.27 5.13
C MET A 53 -1.31 -5.88 3.82
N PHE A 54 -1.35 -4.60 3.47
CA PHE A 54 -0.77 -4.07 2.23
C PHE A 54 0.72 -4.39 2.09
N VAL A 55 1.50 -4.22 3.17
CA VAL A 55 2.94 -4.54 3.13
C VAL A 55 3.21 -6.04 3.18
N ALA A 56 2.33 -6.84 3.79
CA ALA A 56 2.43 -8.29 3.81
C ALA A 56 2.22 -8.91 2.42
N LEU A 57 1.38 -8.31 1.57
CA LEU A 57 1.13 -8.75 0.19
C LEU A 57 2.29 -8.47 -0.78
N GLY A 58 3.28 -7.67 -0.38
CA GLY A 58 4.45 -7.35 -1.21
C GLY A 58 4.20 -6.28 -2.28
N ARG A 59 5.21 -6.00 -3.12
CA ARG A 59 5.03 -5.07 -4.26
C ARG A 59 4.23 -5.77 -5.36
N PRO A 60 3.23 -5.10 -5.97
CA PRO A 60 2.62 -5.61 -7.19
C PRO A 60 3.71 -5.89 -8.22
N PRO A 61 3.62 -6.98 -9.00
CA PRO A 61 4.54 -7.18 -10.11
C PRO A 61 4.52 -5.93 -10.99
N GLY A 62 5.69 -5.33 -11.21
CA GLY A 62 5.82 -4.20 -12.13
C GLY A 62 5.28 -4.57 -13.51
N ARG A 63 5.00 -3.58 -14.37
CA ARG A 63 4.51 -3.84 -15.73
C ARG A 63 5.35 -4.96 -16.37
N PRO A 64 4.73 -6.06 -16.82
CA PRO A 64 5.47 -7.16 -17.43
C PRO A 64 6.30 -6.61 -18.60
N ARG A 65 7.61 -6.87 -18.58
CA ARG A 65 8.57 -6.34 -19.56
C ARG A 65 8.31 -6.91 -20.97
N LYS A 66 7.59 -8.02 -21.08
CA LYS A 66 7.27 -8.72 -22.33
C LYS A 66 5.76 -8.70 -22.52
N LYS A 67 5.30 -8.39 -23.75
CA LYS A 67 3.88 -8.52 -24.11
C LYS A 67 3.45 -9.95 -23.80
N LEU A 68 2.45 -10.09 -22.92
CA LEU A 68 1.81 -11.37 -22.64
C LEU A 68 1.27 -11.91 -23.99
N LYS A 69 1.78 -13.05 -24.42
CA LYS A 69 1.19 -13.79 -25.54
C LYS A 69 0.08 -14.64 -24.94
N PHE A 70 -1.16 -14.22 -25.12
CA PHE A 70 -2.29 -15.10 -24.88
C PHE A 70 -2.27 -16.17 -25.96
N VAL A 71 -1.95 -17.41 -25.58
CA VAL A 71 -2.18 -18.57 -26.43
C VAL A 71 -3.56 -19.10 -26.09
N HIS A 72 -4.48 -19.00 -27.05
CA HIS A 72 -5.73 -19.74 -26.99
C HIS A 72 -5.36 -21.21 -27.20
N GLY A 73 -5.65 -22.07 -26.22
CA GLY A 73 -5.53 -23.50 -26.40
C GLY A 73 -6.73 -23.96 -27.22
N ASP A 74 -6.51 -24.24 -28.50
CA ASP A 74 -7.48 -25.00 -29.29
C ASP A 74 -7.50 -26.42 -28.73
N GLY A 75 -8.66 -26.83 -28.20
CA GLY A 75 -8.93 -28.18 -27.73
C GLY A 75 -9.26 -29.15 -28.87
#